data_AF-A0A5B2TGC7-F1
#
_entry.id   AF-A0A5B2TGC7-F1
#
_cell.length_a   1.000
_cell.length_b   1.000
_cell.length_c   1.000
_cell.angle_alpha   90.00
_cell.angle_beta   90.00
_cell.angle_gamma   90.00
#
_symmetry.space_group_name_H-M   'P 1'
#
loop_
_entity.id
_entity.type
_entity.pdbx_description
1 polymer ?
#
loop_
_entity_poly.entity_id
_entity_poly.type
_entity_poly.pdbx_seq_one_letter_code
_entity_poly.pdbx_strand_id
1 'polypeptide(L)'
;MAIEDAAADLEAEFGGPGPEDLANGAAALAAGLLAQAQCLATTAAALESSDTGHNGAIEAAAARASLALSMAQVVSEAPSPARAGLIAAAAQALDVSISGALTQLRAAALALPTDDAAARIAAAQIAQEIAASLGVA
;
A
#
# COMPACT_ATOMS: atom_id res chain seq x y z
N MET A 1 -31.74 12.42 -3.08
CA MET A 1 -32.21 13.15 -1.89
C MET A 1 -32.34 12.28 -0.64
N ALA A 2 -33.17 11.23 -0.55
CA ALA A 2 -33.28 10.46 0.72
C ALA A 2 -32.06 9.58 1.09
N ILE A 3 -31.24 9.19 0.11
CA ILE A 3 -30.03 8.36 0.34
C ILE A 3 -28.83 9.21 0.77
N GLU A 4 -28.73 10.45 0.28
CA GLU A 4 -27.63 11.37 0.62
C GLU A 4 -27.75 11.89 2.07
N ASP A 5 -28.98 12.09 2.55
CA ASP A 5 -29.28 12.49 3.94
C ASP A 5 -28.91 11.37 4.93
N ALA A 6 -29.24 10.11 4.60
CA ALA A 6 -28.89 8.95 5.42
C ALA A 6 -27.38 8.68 5.47
N ALA A 7 -26.64 8.98 4.40
CA ALA A 7 -25.18 8.86 4.38
C ALA A 7 -24.52 9.94 5.27
N ALA A 8 -25.03 11.17 5.23
CA ALA A 8 -24.56 12.26 6.09
C ALA A 8 -24.88 11.99 7.57
N ASP A 9 -26.05 11.43 7.88
CA ASP A 9 -26.41 11.04 9.24
C ASP A 9 -25.56 9.87 9.77
N LEU A 10 -25.23 8.88 8.93
CA LEU A 10 -24.31 7.77 9.30
C LEU A 10 -22.87 8.25 9.50
N GLU A 11 -22.40 9.19 8.68
CA GLU A 11 -21.08 9.80 8.83
C GLU A 11 -20.98 10.64 10.11
N ALA A 12 -22.09 11.27 10.52
CA ALA A 12 -22.22 12.00 11.78
C ALA A 12 -22.42 11.09 13.01
N GLU A 13 -23.11 9.95 12.87
CA GLU A 13 -23.39 9.01 13.96
C GLU A 13 -22.22 8.07 14.27
N PHE A 14 -21.46 7.66 13.25
CA PHE A 14 -20.33 6.73 13.43
C PHE A 14 -18.96 7.40 13.40
N GLY A 15 -18.83 8.60 12.82
CA GLY A 15 -17.56 9.33 12.71
C GLY A 15 -16.52 8.57 11.87
N GLY A 16 -15.91 9.22 10.89
CA GLY A 16 -14.73 8.66 10.24
C GLY A 16 -13.60 8.35 11.25
N PRO A 17 -12.61 7.50 10.89
CA PRO A 17 -11.48 7.22 11.76
C PRO A 17 -10.83 8.52 12.26
N GLY A 18 -10.53 8.55 13.55
CA GLY A 18 -9.85 9.67 14.18
C GLY A 18 -8.40 9.82 13.69
N PRO A 19 -7.72 10.91 14.07
CA PRO A 19 -6.32 11.12 13.70
C PRO A 19 -5.41 10.00 14.25
N GLU A 20 -5.72 9.44 15.42
CA GLU A 20 -5.03 8.30 15.99
C GLU A 20 -5.24 7.02 15.15
N ASP A 21 -6.47 6.79 14.67
CA ASP A 21 -6.79 5.65 13.81
C ASP A 21 -6.10 5.74 12.45
N LEU A 22 -5.96 6.97 11.91
CA LEU A 22 -5.19 7.24 10.69
C LEU A 22 -3.70 6.94 10.88
N ALA A 23 -3.12 7.31 12.02
CA ALA A 23 -1.73 6.97 12.34
C ALA A 23 -1.54 5.46 12.49
N ASN A 24 -2.44 4.79 13.21
CA ASN A 24 -2.44 3.33 13.38
C ASN A 24 -2.64 2.60 12.06
N GLY A 25 -3.55 3.08 11.22
CA GLY A 25 -3.80 2.56 9.87
C GLY A 25 -2.59 2.73 8.96
N ALA A 26 -1.92 3.88 8.99
CA ALA A 26 -0.68 4.10 8.25
C ALA A 26 0.43 3.13 8.70
N ALA A 27 0.60 2.94 10.02
CA ALA A 27 1.57 2.00 10.57
C ALA A 27 1.26 0.55 10.18
N ALA A 28 -0.01 0.14 10.26
CA ALA A 28 -0.45 -1.19 9.84
C ALA A 28 -0.23 -1.42 8.34
N LEU A 29 -0.52 -0.41 7.51
CA LEU A 29 -0.30 -0.47 6.06
C LEU A 29 1.20 -0.58 5.73
N ALA A 30 2.04 0.22 6.39
CA ALA A 30 3.49 0.14 6.24
C ALA A 30 4.01 -1.23 6.68
N ALA A 31 3.52 -1.78 7.79
CA ALA A 31 3.89 -3.12 8.24
C ALA A 31 3.47 -4.21 7.23
N GLY A 32 2.27 -4.10 6.63
CA GLY A 32 1.82 -5.00 5.56
C GLY A 32 2.72 -4.93 4.31
N LEU A 33 3.13 -3.72 3.92
CA LEU A 33 4.06 -3.51 2.81
C LEU A 33 5.47 -4.08 3.13
N LEU A 34 5.97 -3.92 4.35
CA LEU A 34 7.23 -4.51 4.80
C LEU A 34 7.18 -6.06 4.75
N ALA A 35 6.08 -6.66 5.23
CA ALA A 35 5.90 -8.11 5.16
C ALA A 35 5.86 -8.60 3.70
N GLN A 36 5.20 -7.86 2.81
CA GLN A 36 5.19 -8.16 1.38
C GLN A 36 6.58 -8.05 0.75
N ALA A 37 7.35 -7.00 1.09
CA ALA A 37 8.74 -6.86 0.64
C ALA A 37 9.60 -8.06 1.07
N GLN A 38 9.49 -8.46 2.34
CA GLN A 38 10.26 -9.60 2.86
C GLN A 38 9.89 -10.91 2.17
N CYS A 39 8.60 -11.15 1.91
CA CYS A 39 8.13 -12.33 1.19
C CYS A 39 8.68 -12.38 -0.24
N LEU A 40 8.65 -11.27 -0.96
CA LEU A 40 9.17 -11.15 -2.33
C LEU A 40 10.70 -11.30 -2.38
N ALA A 41 11.43 -10.66 -1.47
CA ALA A 41 12.88 -10.81 -1.36
C ALA A 41 13.29 -12.25 -1.06
N THR A 42 12.57 -12.93 -0.18
CA THR A 42 12.80 -14.34 0.14
C THR A 42 12.50 -15.24 -1.06
N THR A 43 11.45 -14.92 -1.83
CA THR A 43 11.12 -15.63 -3.08
C THR A 43 12.21 -15.46 -4.12
N ALA A 44 12.74 -14.24 -4.29
CA ALA A 44 13.86 -13.98 -5.19
C ALA A 44 15.11 -14.78 -4.79
N ALA A 45 15.47 -14.78 -3.51
CA ALA A 45 16.61 -15.55 -2.99
C ALA A 45 16.42 -17.07 -3.15
N ALA A 46 15.20 -17.58 -2.94
CA ALA A 46 14.90 -18.99 -3.16
C ALA A 46 15.04 -19.37 -4.63
N LEU A 47 14.55 -18.53 -5.55
CA LEU A 47 14.70 -18.73 -7.00
C LEU A 47 16.17 -18.71 -7.42
N GLU A 48 16.96 -17.75 -6.92
CA GLU A 48 18.40 -17.67 -7.16
C GLU A 48 19.11 -18.94 -6.67
N SER A 49 18.79 -19.40 -5.46
CA SER A 49 19.40 -20.62 -4.90
C SER A 49 19.01 -21.92 -5.62
N SER A 50 17.89 -21.91 -6.37
CA SER A 50 17.38 -23.09 -7.06
C SER A 50 18.10 -23.41 -8.38
N ASP A 51 18.99 -22.53 -8.85
CA ASP A 51 19.76 -22.67 -10.10
C ASP A 51 18.90 -23.00 -11.33
N THR A 52 17.66 -22.52 -11.34
CA THR A 52 16.66 -22.78 -12.39
C THR A 52 16.74 -21.80 -13.56
N GLY A 53 17.68 -20.85 -13.54
CA GLY A 53 17.86 -19.85 -14.61
C GLY A 53 16.71 -18.85 -14.73
N HIS A 54 15.91 -18.66 -13.68
CA HIS A 54 14.73 -17.78 -13.67
C HIS A 54 15.07 -16.29 -13.47
N ASN A 55 16.09 -15.77 -14.18
CA ASN A 55 16.61 -14.41 -14.00
C ASN A 55 15.52 -13.33 -14.05
N GLY A 56 14.60 -13.41 -15.03
CA GLY A 56 13.51 -12.45 -15.13
C GLY A 56 12.51 -12.50 -13.97
N ALA A 57 12.30 -13.68 -13.35
CA ALA A 57 11.44 -13.80 -12.18
C ALA A 57 12.13 -13.30 -10.91
N ILE A 58 13.44 -13.52 -10.80
CA ILE A 58 14.28 -13.00 -9.71
C ILE A 58 14.28 -11.47 -9.75
N GLU A 59 14.57 -10.88 -10.90
CA GLU A 59 14.56 -9.42 -11.11
C GLU A 59 13.19 -8.81 -10.82
N ALA A 60 12.11 -9.42 -11.34
CA ALA A 60 10.76 -8.93 -11.08
C ALA A 60 10.37 -9.03 -9.59
N ALA A 61 10.76 -10.10 -8.89
CA ALA A 61 10.51 -10.24 -7.46
C ALA A 61 11.32 -9.22 -6.65
N ALA A 62 12.59 -9.00 -6.99
CA ALA A 62 13.46 -8.00 -6.36
C ALA A 62 12.92 -6.58 -6.57
N ALA A 63 12.54 -6.21 -7.80
CA ALA A 63 11.97 -4.90 -8.11
C ALA A 63 10.68 -4.64 -7.33
N ARG A 64 9.78 -5.65 -7.24
CA ARG A 64 8.56 -5.53 -6.42
C ARG A 64 8.86 -5.48 -4.92
N ALA A 65 9.89 -6.17 -4.44
CA ALA A 65 10.32 -6.09 -3.04
C ALA A 65 10.82 -4.68 -2.71
N SER A 66 11.69 -4.12 -3.55
CA SER A 66 12.18 -2.74 -3.42
C SER A 66 11.05 -1.72 -3.48
N LEU A 67 10.08 -1.92 -4.38
CA LEU A 67 8.91 -1.04 -4.46
C LEU A 67 8.08 -1.08 -3.18
N ALA A 68 7.82 -2.26 -2.60
CA ALA A 68 7.08 -2.36 -1.34
C ALA A 68 7.83 -1.66 -0.19
N LEU A 69 9.15 -1.77 -0.11
CA LEU A 69 9.96 -1.05 0.87
C LEU A 69 9.82 0.47 0.70
N SER A 70 9.95 0.97 -0.53
CA SER A 70 9.78 2.39 -0.82
C SER A 70 8.37 2.87 -0.46
N MET A 71 7.33 2.10 -0.78
CA MET A 71 5.96 2.42 -0.42
C MET A 71 5.75 2.43 1.10
N ALA A 72 6.31 1.48 1.84
CA ALA A 72 6.22 1.43 3.30
C ALA A 72 6.85 2.68 3.94
N GLN A 73 8.00 3.10 3.44
CA GLN A 73 8.68 4.31 3.89
C GLN A 73 7.85 5.56 3.56
N VAL A 74 7.34 5.67 2.33
CA VAL A 74 6.50 6.80 1.91
C VAL A 74 5.22 6.91 2.74
N VAL A 75 4.55 5.79 3.02
CA VAL A 75 3.35 5.78 3.87
C VAL A 75 3.67 6.24 5.29
N SER A 76 4.80 5.80 5.84
CA SER A 76 5.20 6.10 7.22
C SER A 76 5.70 7.54 7.41
N GLU A 77 6.47 8.06 6.44
CA GLU A 77 7.28 9.27 6.64
C GLU A 77 6.80 10.46 5.80
N ALA A 78 6.20 10.22 4.63
CA ALA A 78 5.85 11.31 3.71
C ALA A 78 4.48 11.90 4.05
N PRO A 79 4.32 13.23 3.91
CA PRO A 79 3.02 13.87 4.05
C PRO A 79 2.07 13.38 2.95
N SER A 80 0.79 13.20 3.28
CA SER A 80 -0.25 12.66 2.39
C SER A 80 -0.20 13.17 0.93
N PRO A 81 -0.11 14.50 0.65
CA PRO A 81 -0.11 14.98 -0.73
C PRO A 81 1.12 14.56 -1.56
N ALA A 82 2.25 14.23 -0.91
CA ALA A 82 3.47 13.81 -1.60
C ALA A 82 3.50 12.30 -1.92
N ARG A 83 2.67 11.49 -1.24
CA ARG A 83 2.78 10.03 -1.28
C ARG A 83 2.63 9.46 -2.69
N ALA A 84 1.62 9.91 -3.44
CA ALA A 84 1.36 9.41 -4.79
C ALA A 84 2.53 9.70 -5.75
N GLY A 85 3.05 10.93 -5.75
CA GLY A 85 4.18 11.30 -6.61
C GLY A 85 5.46 10.52 -6.28
N LEU A 86 5.75 10.32 -5.00
CA LEU A 86 6.90 9.53 -4.56
C LEU A 86 6.77 8.05 -4.93
N ILE A 87 5.57 7.48 -4.80
CA ILE A 87 5.30 6.09 -5.20
C ILE A 87 5.41 5.94 -6.73
N ALA A 88 4.89 6.89 -7.51
CA ALA A 88 5.02 6.88 -8.97
C ALA A 88 6.49 6.95 -9.41
N ALA A 89 7.28 7.84 -8.78
CA ALA A 89 8.71 7.96 -9.06
C ALA A 89 9.48 6.68 -8.71
N ALA A 90 9.17 6.05 -7.57
CA ALA A 90 9.77 4.77 -7.19
C ALA A 90 9.40 3.64 -8.16
N ALA A 91 8.13 3.57 -8.58
CA ALA A 91 7.66 2.59 -9.55
C ALA A 91 8.38 2.76 -10.91
N GLN A 92 8.52 4.00 -11.37
CA GLN A 92 9.27 4.31 -12.60
C GLN A 92 10.75 3.93 -12.50
N ALA A 93 11.41 4.24 -11.38
CA ALA A 93 12.82 3.91 -11.17
C ALA A 93 13.10 2.39 -11.15
N LEU A 94 12.08 1.59 -10.82
CA LEU A 94 12.15 0.13 -10.71
C LEU A 94 11.53 -0.59 -11.92
N ASP A 95 11.15 0.13 -12.97
CA ASP A 95 10.44 -0.40 -14.15
C ASP A 95 9.16 -1.18 -13.79
N VAL A 96 8.45 -0.74 -12.75
CA VAL A 96 7.15 -1.31 -12.34
C VAL A 96 6.04 -0.41 -12.83
N SER A 97 5.08 -0.98 -13.56
CA SER A 97 3.89 -0.23 -14.00
C SER A 97 3.09 0.32 -12.82
N ILE A 98 2.44 1.48 -13.01
CA ILE A 98 1.54 2.07 -11.99
C ILE A 98 0.43 1.08 -11.60
N SER A 99 -0.13 0.34 -12.56
CA SER A 99 -1.13 -0.70 -12.26
C SER A 99 -0.56 -1.81 -11.35
N GLY A 100 0.71 -2.17 -11.53
CA GLY A 100 1.42 -3.10 -10.66
C GLY A 100 1.59 -2.55 -9.24
N ALA A 101 2.03 -1.29 -9.13
CA ALA A 101 2.16 -0.59 -7.84
C ALA A 101 0.83 -0.50 -7.09
N LEU A 102 -0.27 -0.18 -7.80
CA LEU A 102 -1.62 -0.13 -7.22
C LEU A 102 -2.11 -1.50 -6.76
N THR A 103 -1.82 -2.56 -7.54
CA THR A 103 -2.16 -3.93 -7.15
C THR A 103 -1.45 -4.33 -5.87
N GLN A 104 -0.18 -3.97 -5.76
CA GLN A 104 0.65 -4.21 -4.58
C GLN A 104 0.16 -3.43 -3.36
N LEU A 105 -0.17 -2.14 -3.51
CA LEU A 105 -0.76 -1.32 -2.45
C LEU A 105 -2.07 -1.93 -1.91
N ARG A 106 -2.97 -2.31 -2.82
CA ARG A 106 -4.27 -2.90 -2.46
C ARG A 106 -4.10 -4.26 -1.79
N ALA A 107 -3.15 -5.07 -2.24
CA ALA A 107 -2.84 -6.35 -1.61
C ALA A 107 -2.38 -6.15 -0.15
N ALA A 108 -1.50 -5.17 0.11
CA ALA A 108 -1.05 -4.85 1.46
C ALA A 108 -2.20 -4.32 2.34
N ALA A 109 -3.10 -3.48 1.79
CA ALA A 109 -4.27 -2.98 2.50
C ALA A 109 -5.31 -4.08 2.86
N LEU A 110 -5.32 -5.21 2.14
CA LEU A 110 -6.18 -6.36 2.45
C LEU A 110 -5.55 -7.32 3.47
N ALA A 111 -4.21 -7.35 3.57
CA ALA A 111 -3.45 -8.26 4.42
C ALA A 111 -2.87 -7.57 5.66
N LEU A 112 -3.61 -6.61 6.24
CA LEU A 112 -3.11 -5.81 7.35
C LEU A 112 -2.89 -6.65 8.62
N PRO A 113 -1.75 -6.50 9.31
CA PRO A 113 -1.43 -7.22 10.53
C PRO A 113 -2.08 -6.58 11.77
N THR A 114 -3.37 -6.22 11.69
CA THR A 114 -4.13 -5.62 12.80
C THR A 114 -5.54 -6.19 12.89
N ASP A 115 -6.04 -6.40 14.11
CA ASP A 115 -7.41 -6.79 14.42
C ASP A 115 -8.35 -5.60 14.64
N ASP A 116 -7.81 -4.38 14.76
CA ASP A 116 -8.58 -3.15 14.91
C ASP A 116 -9.30 -2.76 13.61
N ALA A 117 -10.63 -2.69 13.68
CA ALA A 117 -11.49 -2.31 12.56
C ALA A 117 -11.28 -0.86 12.11
N ALA A 118 -11.06 0.07 13.06
CA ALA A 118 -10.85 1.49 12.74
C ALA A 118 -9.54 1.67 11.96
N ALA A 119 -8.46 1.04 12.42
CA ALA A 119 -7.19 1.03 11.72
C ALA A 119 -7.28 0.40 10.30
N ARG A 120 -8.11 -0.63 10.10
CA ARG A 120 -8.33 -1.22 8.76
C ARG A 120 -9.05 -0.26 7.82
N ILE A 121 -10.08 0.44 8.31
CA ILE A 121 -10.80 1.45 7.53
C ILE A 121 -9.85 2.59 7.17
N ALA A 122 -9.09 3.09 8.15
CA ALA A 122 -8.07 4.12 7.94
C ALA A 122 -7.00 3.71 6.90
N ALA A 123 -6.46 2.50 6.99
CA ALA A 123 -5.50 1.99 6.02
C ALA A 123 -6.10 1.86 4.61
N ALA A 124 -7.35 1.41 4.50
CA ALA A 124 -8.06 1.34 3.23
C ALA A 124 -8.31 2.75 2.64
N GLN A 125 -8.66 3.73 3.47
CA GLN A 125 -8.81 5.13 3.06
C GLN A 125 -7.48 5.70 2.54
N ILE A 126 -6.37 5.52 3.27
CA ILE A 126 -5.04 5.95 2.83
C ILE A 126 -4.66 5.32 1.49
N ALA A 127 -4.89 4.00 1.34
CA ALA A 127 -4.61 3.31 0.09
C ALA A 127 -5.48 3.83 -1.07
N GLN A 128 -6.75 4.15 -0.79
CA GLN A 128 -7.69 4.70 -1.78
C GLN A 128 -7.31 6.13 -2.20
N GLU A 129 -6.89 6.98 -1.27
CA GLU A 129 -6.40 8.35 -1.55
C GLU A 129 -5.17 8.33 -2.45
N ILE A 130 -4.20 7.48 -2.12
CA ILE A 130 -3.00 7.27 -2.94
C ILE A 130 -3.39 6.76 -4.32
N ALA A 131 -4.30 5.79 -4.40
CA ALA A 131 -4.75 5.22 -5.67
C ALA A 131 -5.50 6.23 -6.56
N ALA A 132 -6.37 7.05 -5.97
CA ALA A 132 -7.07 8.11 -6.67
C ALA A 132 -6.09 9.15 -7.22
N SER A 133 -5.09 9.53 -6.43
CA SER A 133 -4.06 10.49 -6.82
C SER A 133 -3.14 9.95 -7.92
N LEU A 134 -2.84 8.64 -7.89
CA LEU A 134 -2.05 7.95 -8.93
C LEU A 134 -2.83 7.73 -10.24
N GLY A 135 -4.15 7.54 -10.17
CA GLY A 135 -4.99 7.30 -11.35
C GLY A 135 -5.31 8.56 -12.16
N VAL A 136 -4.98 9.74 -11.64
CA VAL A 136 -5.13 11.05 -12.30
C VAL A 136 -3.80 11.55 -12.89
N ALA A 137 -2.68 10.91 -12.54
CA ALA A 137 -1.32 11.28 -12.95
C ALA A 137 -0.91 10.71 -14.32
#